data_AF-A0A7S3ALX8-F1
#
_entry.id   AF-A0A7S3ALX8-F1
#
_cell.length_a   1.000
_cell.length_b   1.000
_cell.length_c   1.000
_cell.angle_alpha   90.00
_cell.angle_beta   90.00
_cell.angle_gamma   90.00
#
_symmetry.space_group_name_H-M   'P 1'
#
loop_
_entity.id
_entity.type
_entity.pdbx_description
1 polymer ?
#
loop_
_entity_poly.entity_id
_entity_poly.type
_entity_poly.pdbx_seq_one_letter_code
_entity_poly.pdbx_strand_id
1 'polypeptide(L)'
;EKWKLLPAFLKVRGLVKQHLDSYNHFIAVDMKHIVRANELISCDADPSFYLKFIDVQLGEPSVEEEFSSERTWETDKFTPQECRLRDTTYSAPIKVDVQYTLGGRVIFRRGLQVGRM
;
A
#
# COMPACT_ATOMS: atom_id res chain seq x y z
N GLU A 1 4.52 35.20 -28.76
CA GLU A 1 3.26 34.99 -28.03
C GLU A 1 3.01 33.52 -27.66
N LYS A 2 2.90 32.56 -28.61
CA LYS A 2 2.64 31.12 -28.32
C LYS A 2 3.65 30.43 -27.38
N TRP A 3 4.93 30.83 -27.40
CA TRP A 3 5.98 30.21 -26.58
C TRP A 3 5.82 30.44 -25.07
N LYS A 4 5.04 31.45 -24.65
CA LYS A 4 4.72 31.72 -23.24
C LYS A 4 3.75 30.70 -22.64
N LEU A 5 3.02 29.95 -23.48
CA LEU A 5 2.09 28.91 -23.04
C LEU A 5 2.81 27.63 -22.59
N LEU A 6 3.98 27.35 -23.16
CA LEU A 6 4.79 26.17 -22.81
C LEU A 6 5.24 26.16 -21.34
N PRO A 7 5.85 27.24 -20.78
CA PRO A 7 6.20 27.28 -19.36
C PRO A 7 4.97 27.30 -18.45
N ALA A 8 3.84 27.87 -18.89
CA ALA A 8 2.59 27.80 -18.14
C ALA A 8 2.05 26.35 -18.07
N PHE A 9 2.09 25.63 -19.19
CA PHE A 9 1.69 24.22 -19.27
C PHE A 9 2.61 23.31 -18.44
N LEU A 10 3.93 23.53 -18.50
CA LEU A 10 4.92 22.80 -17.71
C LEU A 10 4.77 23.05 -16.20
N LYS A 11 4.34 24.24 -15.77
CA LYS A 11 4.04 24.49 -14.34
C LYS A 11 2.83 23.68 -13.85
N VAL A 12 1.78 23.62 -14.67
CA VAL A 12 0.52 22.94 -14.29
C VAL A 12 0.65 21.43 -14.37
N ARG A 13 1.13 20.89 -15.49
CA ARG A 13 1.21 19.44 -15.72
C ARG A 13 2.57 18.82 -15.41
N GLY A 14 3.64 19.59 -15.25
CA GLY A 14 4.99 19.07 -15.02
C GLY A 14 5.49 18.16 -16.13
N LEU A 15 6.80 17.94 -16.21
CA LEU A 15 7.36 17.03 -17.21
C LEU A 15 7.14 15.55 -16.83
N VAL A 16 7.02 15.26 -15.53
CA VAL A 16 7.01 13.88 -14.98
C VAL A 16 5.74 13.58 -14.17
N LYS A 17 4.73 14.47 -14.15
CA LYS A 17 3.54 14.20 -13.32
C LYS A 17 2.70 13.03 -13.82
N GLN A 18 2.76 12.66 -15.10
CA GLN A 18 1.98 11.53 -15.62
C GLN A 18 2.24 10.24 -14.83
N HIS A 19 3.49 9.93 -14.51
CA HIS A 19 3.83 8.74 -13.73
C HIS A 19 3.36 8.86 -12.27
N LEU A 20 3.53 10.04 -11.67
CA LEU A 20 3.10 10.29 -10.29
C LEU A 20 1.58 10.24 -10.16
N ASP A 21 0.85 10.85 -11.09
CA ASP A 21 -0.61 10.88 -11.12
C ASP A 21 -1.17 9.47 -11.33
N SER A 22 -0.56 8.69 -12.23
CA SER A 22 -0.94 7.28 -12.44
C SER A 22 -0.72 6.44 -11.18
N TYR A 23 0.40 6.61 -10.49
CA TYR A 23 0.70 5.87 -9.26
C TYR A 23 -0.22 6.29 -8.10
N ASN A 24 -0.48 7.59 -7.95
CA ASN A 24 -1.41 8.11 -6.96
C ASN A 24 -2.85 7.60 -7.20
N HIS A 25 -3.28 7.53 -8.47
CA HIS A 25 -4.57 6.96 -8.83
C HIS A 25 -4.64 5.47 -8.48
N PHE A 26 -3.58 4.72 -8.79
CA PHE A 26 -3.49 3.29 -8.48
C PHE A 26 -3.66 3.03 -6.98
N ILE A 27 -2.93 3.78 -6.13
CA ILE A 27 -3.01 3.65 -4.67
C ILE A 27 -4.40 4.01 -4.15
N ALA A 28 -4.96 5.14 -4.60
CA ALA A 28 -6.19 5.66 -4.03
C ALA A 28 -7.44 4.89 -4.49
N VAL A 29 -7.44 4.41 -5.74
CA VAL A 29 -8.64 3.92 -6.43
C VAL A 29 -8.46 2.46 -6.84
N ASP A 30 -7.51 2.15 -7.72
CA ASP A 30 -7.44 0.83 -8.36
C ASP A 30 -7.15 -0.29 -7.37
N MET A 31 -6.30 -0.03 -6.37
CA MET A 31 -5.99 -1.00 -5.31
C MET A 31 -7.26 -1.46 -4.58
N LYS A 32 -8.17 -0.53 -4.27
CA LYS A 32 -9.45 -0.84 -3.63
C LYS A 32 -10.38 -1.61 -4.56
N HIS A 33 -10.33 -1.33 -5.87
CA HIS A 33 -11.09 -2.08 -6.86
C HIS A 33 -10.61 -3.52 -6.99
N ILE A 34 -9.30 -3.75 -6.97
CA ILE A 34 -8.71 -5.09 -7.03
C ILE A 34 -9.16 -5.93 -5.82
N VAL A 35 -9.14 -5.34 -4.63
CA VAL A 35 -9.59 -6.02 -3.40
C VAL A 35 -11.09 -6.30 -3.44
N ARG A 36 -11.90 -5.34 -3.92
CA ARG A 36 -13.35 -5.55 -4.08
C ARG A 36 -13.68 -6.65 -5.09
N ALA A 37 -12.91 -6.76 -6.17
CA ALA A 37 -13.11 -7.81 -7.17
C ALA A 37 -12.81 -9.22 -6.62
N ASN A 38 -11.91 -9.31 -5.63
CA ASN A 38 -11.51 -10.57 -4.99
C ASN A 38 -11.96 -10.61 -3.52
N GLU A 39 -13.14 -10.05 -3.22
CA GLU A 39 -13.55 -9.79 -1.83
C GLU A 39 -13.74 -11.04 -0.99
N LEU A 40 -14.13 -12.18 -1.59
CA LEU A 40 -14.51 -13.40 -0.87
C LEU A 40 -13.65 -14.57 -1.34
N ILE A 41 -12.97 -15.19 -0.38
CA ILE A 41 -12.28 -16.46 -0.55
C ILE A 41 -13.06 -17.53 0.22
N SER A 42 -13.60 -18.50 -0.50
CA SER A 42 -14.26 -19.68 0.07
C SER A 42 -13.31 -20.88 0.07
N CYS A 43 -13.42 -21.73 1.08
CA CYS A 43 -12.72 -23.01 1.12
C CYS A 43 -13.62 -24.12 0.56
N ASP A 44 -13.10 -24.93 -0.35
CA ASP A 44 -13.83 -26.09 -0.91
C ASP A 44 -14.03 -27.22 0.11
N ALA A 45 -13.10 -27.35 1.07
CA ALA A 45 -13.15 -28.39 2.09
C ALA A 45 -14.17 -28.09 3.21
N ASP A 46 -14.34 -26.82 3.56
CA ASP A 46 -15.21 -26.37 4.65
C ASP A 46 -16.07 -25.18 4.20
N PRO A 47 -17.35 -25.39 3.83
CA PRO A 47 -18.23 -24.32 3.36
C PRO A 47 -18.62 -23.31 4.46
N SER A 48 -18.34 -23.64 5.73
CA SER A 48 -18.53 -22.73 6.87
C SER A 48 -17.38 -21.73 7.04
N PHE A 49 -16.23 -21.96 6.38
CA PHE A 49 -15.05 -21.10 6.45
C PHE A 49 -14.99 -20.19 5.22
N TYR A 50 -15.08 -18.88 5.45
CA TYR A 50 -14.81 -17.88 4.42
C TYR A 50 -13.91 -16.78 4.97
N LEU A 51 -13.09 -16.22 4.08
CA LEU A 51 -12.30 -15.03 4.33
C LEU A 51 -12.81 -13.92 3.42
N LYS A 52 -13.16 -12.78 4.01
CA LYS A 52 -13.62 -11.58 3.32
C LYS A 52 -12.66 -10.43 3.53
N PHE A 53 -12.21 -9.80 2.45
CA PHE A 53 -11.46 -8.55 2.49
C PHE A 53 -12.42 -7.35 2.58
N ILE A 54 -12.10 -6.39 3.44
CA ILE A 54 -12.96 -5.22 3.69
C ILE A 54 -12.31 -3.94 3.16
N ASP A 55 -11.08 -3.65 3.58
CA ASP A 55 -10.34 -2.47 3.12
C ASP A 55 -8.85 -2.78 3.03
N VAL A 56 -8.15 -1.95 2.25
CA VAL A 56 -6.71 -2.03 2.03
C VAL A 56 -6.09 -0.66 2.16
N GLN A 57 -4.96 -0.60 2.86
CA GLN A 57 -4.25 0.62 3.18
C GLN A 57 -2.74 0.41 3.07
N LEU A 58 -2.05 1.40 2.53
CA LEU A 58 -0.59 1.45 2.58
C LEU A 58 -0.14 2.11 3.88
N GLY A 59 0.84 1.50 4.53
CA GLY A 59 1.55 2.10 5.65
C GLY A 59 2.60 3.13 5.21
N GLU A 60 3.41 3.57 6.16
CA GLU A 60 4.57 4.39 5.88
C GLU A 60 5.76 3.53 5.39
N PRO A 61 6.62 4.10 4.53
CA PRO A 61 7.82 3.41 4.04
C PRO A 61 8.70 2.97 5.21
N SER A 62 9.02 1.68 5.24
CA SER A 62 9.85 1.06 6.27
C SER A 62 10.77 0.03 5.65
N VAL A 63 11.77 -0.42 6.40
CA VAL A 63 12.61 -1.57 6.01
C VAL A 63 12.44 -2.66 7.05
N GLU A 64 12.30 -3.87 6.57
CA GLU A 64 12.19 -5.07 7.39
C GLU A 64 13.61 -5.44 7.86
N GLU A 65 14.04 -4.80 8.95
CA GLU A 65 15.28 -5.15 9.64
C GLU A 65 14.98 -6.22 10.69
N GLU A 66 15.59 -7.39 10.54
CA GLU A 66 15.42 -8.58 11.41
C GLU A 66 15.83 -8.35 12.89
N PHE A 67 16.40 -7.18 13.22
CA PHE A 67 17.00 -6.88 14.53
C PHE A 67 16.55 -5.56 15.18
N SER A 68 15.49 -4.91 14.72
CA SER A 68 15.19 -3.54 15.16
C SER A 68 14.09 -3.48 16.24
N SER A 69 14.25 -4.22 17.33
CA SER A 69 13.60 -3.88 18.62
C SER A 69 14.22 -2.66 19.29
N GLU A 70 15.28 -2.07 18.71
CA GLU A 70 16.08 -1.01 19.32
C GLU A 70 16.07 0.32 18.54
N ARG A 71 15.19 0.52 17.55
CA ARG A 71 14.96 1.88 17.00
C ARG A 71 14.03 2.67 17.90
N THR A 72 14.64 3.06 19.02
CA THR A 72 14.09 3.93 20.04
C THR A 72 14.05 5.35 19.49
N TRP A 73 12.86 5.94 19.59
CA TRP A 73 12.52 7.36 19.70
C TRP A 73 12.87 8.34 18.55
N GLU A 74 11.81 9.03 18.13
CA GLU A 74 11.79 10.30 17.39
C GLU A 74 12.53 10.34 16.03
N THR A 75 11.76 10.23 14.94
CA THR A 75 12.07 10.76 13.57
C THR A 75 12.67 9.81 12.51
N ASP A 76 12.38 8.50 12.56
CA ASP A 76 12.84 7.52 11.56
C ASP A 76 11.96 7.45 10.29
N LYS A 77 11.88 8.53 9.52
CA LYS A 77 11.34 8.45 8.15
C LYS A 77 12.41 7.90 7.22
N PHE A 78 12.19 6.70 6.68
CA PHE A 78 13.09 6.12 5.69
C PHE A 78 13.19 7.06 4.49
N THR A 79 14.41 7.41 4.08
CA THR A 79 14.63 8.29 2.93
C THR A 79 15.01 7.49 1.68
N PRO A 80 14.61 7.93 0.48
CA PRO A 80 15.04 7.27 -0.76
C PRO A 80 16.56 7.28 -0.96
N GLN A 81 17.27 8.25 -0.38
CA GLN A 81 18.73 8.33 -0.45
C GLN A 81 19.39 7.24 0.38
N GLU A 82 18.88 6.97 1.58
CA GLU A 82 19.37 5.87 2.42
C GLU A 82 19.19 4.52 1.72
N CYS A 83 18.03 4.28 1.09
CA CYS A 83 17.80 3.08 0.28
C CYS A 83 18.87 2.86 -0.79
N ARG A 84 19.26 3.92 -1.49
CA ARG A 84 20.28 3.86 -2.55
C ARG A 84 21.69 3.62 -2.02
N LEU A 85 22.00 4.04 -0.81
CA LEU A 85 23.32 3.84 -0.20
C LEU A 85 23.49 2.45 0.40
N ARG A 86 22.38 1.85 0.89
CA ARG A 86 22.37 0.54 1.55
C ARG A 86 21.90 -0.60 0.62
N ASP A 87 21.68 -0.31 -0.66
CA ASP A 87 21.07 -1.23 -1.63
C ASP A 87 19.77 -1.88 -1.13
N THR A 88 18.93 -1.12 -0.42
CA THR A 88 17.63 -1.57 0.09
C THR A 88 16.47 -1.02 -0.74
N THR A 89 15.31 -1.69 -0.68
CA THR A 89 14.12 -1.30 -1.44
C THR A 89 13.26 -0.33 -0.63
N TYR A 90 12.96 0.83 -1.22
CA TYR A 90 12.01 1.79 -0.65
C TYR A 90 10.58 1.24 -0.78
N SER A 91 10.08 0.62 0.28
CA SER A 91 8.77 -0.04 0.28
C SER A 91 7.98 0.24 1.56
N ALA A 92 6.66 0.28 1.44
CA ALA A 92 5.71 0.40 2.53
C ALA A 92 4.93 -0.91 2.72
N PRO A 93 4.53 -1.26 3.96
CA PRO A 93 3.73 -2.45 4.22
C PRO A 93 2.29 -2.24 3.72
N ILE A 94 1.78 -3.20 2.96
CA ILE A 94 0.37 -3.28 2.54
C ILE A 94 -0.40 -3.93 3.68
N LYS A 95 -1.29 -3.17 4.29
CA LYS A 95 -2.15 -3.61 5.40
C LYS A 95 -3.56 -3.81 4.90
N VAL A 96 -4.18 -4.93 5.27
CA VAL A 96 -5.57 -5.24 4.95
C VAL A 96 -6.39 -5.47 6.20
N ASP A 97 -7.66 -5.12 6.10
CA ASP A 97 -8.69 -5.47 7.06
C ASP A 97 -9.46 -6.68 6.54
N VAL A 98 -9.49 -7.76 7.31
CA VAL A 98 -10.12 -9.03 6.94
C VAL A 98 -11.14 -9.47 7.97
N GLN A 99 -12.19 -10.11 7.47
CA GLN A 99 -13.21 -10.77 8.25
C GLN A 99 -13.19 -12.25 7.90
N TYR A 100 -13.10 -13.13 8.89
CA TYR A 100 -13.13 -14.57 8.65
C TYR A 100 -13.95 -15.29 9.70
N THR A 101 -14.51 -16.44 9.33
CA THR A 101 -15.25 -17.30 10.26
C THR A 101 -14.33 -18.32 10.92
N LEU A 102 -14.47 -18.53 12.23
CA LEU A 102 -13.78 -19.58 12.97
C LEU A 102 -14.80 -20.26 13.89
N GLY A 103 -15.10 -21.54 13.65
CA GLY A 103 -16.01 -22.32 14.49
C GLY A 103 -17.41 -21.70 14.64
N GLY A 104 -17.95 -21.12 13.57
CA GLY A 104 -19.26 -20.46 13.56
C GLY A 104 -19.29 -19.02 14.11
N ARG A 105 -18.16 -18.48 14.56
CA ARG A 105 -18.04 -17.08 14.97
C ARG A 105 -17.35 -16.26 13.88
N VAL A 106 -17.83 -15.06 13.65
CA VAL A 106 -17.21 -14.11 12.71
C VAL A 106 -16.19 -13.26 13.47
N ILE A 107 -14.92 -13.36 13.08
CA ILE A 107 -13.81 -12.60 13.64
C ILE A 107 -13.41 -11.54 12.64
N PHE A 108 -13.09 -10.35 13.15
CA PHE A 108 -12.61 -9.25 12.35
C PHE A 108 -11.21 -8.87 12.82
N ARG A 109 -10.24 -8.84 11.89
CA ARG A 109 -8.86 -8.46 12.15
C ARG A 109 -8.49 -7.27 11.27
N ARG A 110 -7.95 -6.24 11.91
CA ARG A 110 -7.44 -5.04 11.23
C ARG A 110 -5.93 -5.07 11.10
N GLY A 111 -5.43 -4.41 10.05
CA GLY A 111 -4.02 -4.11 9.91
C GLY A 111 -3.12 -5.32 9.66
N LEU A 112 -3.65 -6.38 9.05
CA LEU A 112 -2.85 -7.55 8.69
C LEU A 112 -1.91 -7.18 7.53
N GLN A 113 -0.60 -7.36 7.71
CA GLN A 113 0.37 -7.16 6.63
C GLN A 113 0.33 -8.33 5.66
N VAL A 114 0.02 -8.06 4.38
CA VAL A 114 -0.04 -9.09 3.32
C VAL A 114 1.21 -9.06 2.45
N GLY A 115 1.88 -7.90 2.39
CA GLY A 115 3.08 -7.73 1.57
C GLY A 115 3.64 -6.32 1.70
N ARG A 116 4.54 -5.99 0.79
CA ARG A 116 5.18 -4.68 0.71
C ARG A 116 5.12 -4.15 -0.73
N MET A 117 5.04 -2.83 -0.86
CA MET A 117 4.90 -2.09 -2.12
C MET A 117 5.81 -0.88 -2.14
#